data_AF-A0A8J6Q4I5-F1
#
_entry.id   AF-A0A8J6Q4I5-F1
#
_cell.length_a   1.000
_cell.length_b   1.000
_cell.length_c   1.000
_cell.angle_alpha   90.00
_cell.angle_beta   90.00
_cell.angle_gamma   90.00
#
_symmetry.space_group_name_H-M   'P 1'
#
loop_
_entity.id
_entity.type
_entity.pdbx_description
1 polymer ?
#
loop_
_entity_poly.entity_id
_entity_poly.type
_entity_poly.pdbx_seq_one_letter_code
_entity_poly.pdbx_strand_id
1 'polypeptide(L)' 'MIRAKNDMDRSTRIAEKLKRKGYCISRFRVAKIMRANNWVSKHKRKFKATTDSNHSYPVCRNLLNRNFNPSRLNEA' A
#
# COMPACT_ATOMS: atom_id res chain seq x y z
N MET A 1 8.63 -13.65 -26.96
CA MET A 1 8.81 -12.34 -26.30
C MET A 1 7.75 -12.16 -25.21
N ILE A 2 8.06 -12.46 -23.95
CA ILE A 2 7.14 -12.25 -22.83
C ILE A 2 7.07 -10.74 -22.55
N ARG A 3 5.98 -10.09 -22.95
CA ARG A 3 5.73 -8.66 -22.70
C ARG A 3 5.74 -8.43 -21.18
N ALA A 4 6.71 -7.64 -20.70
CA ALA A 4 6.79 -7.17 -19.32
C ALA A 4 5.56 -6.29 -18.98
N LYS A 5 4.44 -6.95 -18.64
CA LYS A 5 3.17 -6.32 -18.27
C LYS A 5 3.24 -5.53 -16.95
N ASN A 6 4.40 -5.59 -16.29
CA ASN A 6 4.65 -5.04 -14.94
C ASN A 6 5.25 -3.63 -14.91
N ASP A 7 5.86 -3.12 -15.99
CA ASP A 7 6.43 -1.75 -16.03
C ASP A 7 5.39 -0.68 -16.41
N MET A 8 4.32 -1.12 -17.08
CA MET A 8 3.28 -0.29 -17.68
C MET A 8 2.54 0.56 -16.63
N ASP A 9 2.24 -0.01 -15.46
CA ASP A 9 1.56 0.68 -14.35
C ASP A 9 2.49 1.57 -13.52
N ARG A 10 3.78 1.21 -13.44
CA ARG A 10 4.75 1.89 -12.57
C ARG A 10 5.11 3.28 -13.10
N SER A 11 5.24 3.41 -14.42
CA SER A 11 5.59 4.67 -15.09
C SER A 11 4.41 5.65 -15.17
N THR A 12 3.17 5.15 -15.26
CA THR A 12 1.96 5.98 -15.38
C THR A 12 1.75 6.87 -14.16
N ARG A 13 1.85 6.31 -12.94
CA ARG A 13 1.65 7.09 -11.69
C ARG A 13 2.70 8.19 -11.52
N ILE A 14 3.92 7.93 -11.94
CA ILE A 14 5.01 8.91 -11.89
C ILE A 14 4.77 10.00 -12.94
N ALA A 15 4.39 9.63 -14.17
CA ALA A 15 4.04 10.58 -15.22
C ALA A 15 2.88 11.50 -14.81
N GLU A 16 1.82 10.97 -14.18
CA GLU A 16 0.71 11.77 -13.65
C GLU A 16 1.15 12.71 -12.52
N LYS A 17 2.03 12.26 -11.63
CA LYS A 17 2.59 13.11 -10.56
C LYS A 17 3.44 14.24 -11.13
N LEU A 18 4.22 13.97 -12.18
CA LEU A 18 5.00 14.97 -12.90
C LEU A 18 4.09 15.96 -13.64
N LYS A 19 3.03 15.47 -14.28
CA LYS A 19 2.03 16.32 -14.96
C LYS A 19 1.33 17.28 -13.98
N ARG A 20 0.94 16.79 -12.79
CA ARG A 20 0.37 17.64 -11.72
C ARG A 20 1.35 18.70 -11.20
N LYS A 21 2.65 18.47 -11.31
CA LYS A 21 3.68 19.45 -10.98
C LYS A 21 3.96 20.44 -12.14
N GLY A 22 3.26 20.33 -13.27
CA GLY A 22 3.45 21.19 -14.44
C GLY A 22 4.44 20.68 -15.47
N TYR A 23 5.00 19.47 -15.31
CA TYR A 23 5.94 18.91 -16.29
C TYR A 23 5.20 18.17 -17.42
N CYS A 24 5.44 18.61 -18.66
CA CYS A 24 4.97 17.92 -19.87
C CYS A 24 5.92 16.77 -20.24
N ILE A 25 5.73 15.61 -19.61
CA ILE A 25 6.54 14.41 -19.87
C ILE A 25 5.64 13.24 -20.29
N SER A 26 6.03 12.54 -21.36
CA SER A 26 5.33 11.34 -21.81
C SER A 26 5.66 10.13 -20.92
N ARG A 27 4.69 9.20 -20.80
CA ARG A 27 4.87 7.96 -20.02
C ARG A 27 6.08 7.13 -20.46
N PHE A 28 6.38 7.11 -21.77
CA PHE A 28 7.50 6.35 -22.33
C PHE A 28 8.84 6.93 -21.90
N ARG A 29 8.94 8.26 -21.80
CA ARG A 29 10.14 8.94 -21.32
C ARG A 29 10.40 8.62 -19.85
N VAL A 30 9.35 8.61 -19.02
CA VAL A 30 9.45 8.18 -17.61
C VAL A 30 9.92 6.74 -17.52
N ALA A 31 9.31 5.83 -18.28
CA ALA A 31 9.70 4.41 -18.27
C ALA A 31 11.17 4.21 -18.69
N LYS A 32 11.67 4.94 -19.69
CA LYS A 32 13.07 4.90 -20.12
C LYS A 32 14.02 5.37 -19.02
N ILE A 33 13.71 6.48 -18.36
CA ILE A 33 14.52 7.01 -17.25
C ILE A 33 14.52 6.03 -16.08
N MET A 34 13.36 5.47 -15.73
CA MET A 34 13.25 4.48 -14.64
C MET A 34 14.11 3.25 -14.93
N ARG A 35 14.08 2.72 -16.15
CA ARG A 35 14.91 1.57 -16.55
C ARG A 35 16.40 1.89 -16.53
N ALA A 36 16.80 3.05 -17.07
CA ALA A 36 18.19 3.48 -17.08
C ALA A 36 18.79 3.62 -15.67
N ASN A 37 17.96 3.98 -14.68
CA ASN A 37 18.38 4.14 -13.29
C ASN A 37 18.06 2.92 -12.41
N ASN A 38 17.58 1.81 -12.99
CA ASN A 38 17.10 0.64 -12.25
C ASN A 38 16.07 0.97 -11.15
N TRP A 39 15.26 2.01 -11.36
CA TRP A 39 14.23 2.43 -10.42
C TRP A 39 12.96 1.60 -10.57
N VAL A 40 12.50 1.08 -9.45
CA VAL A 40 11.28 0.26 -9.37
C VAL A 40 10.26 0.94 -8.45
N SER A 41 9.02 1.06 -8.91
CA SER A 41 7.89 1.46 -8.05
C SER A 41 7.68 0.41 -6.96
N LYS A 42 7.90 0.81 -5.70
CA LYS A 42 7.66 -0.05 -4.54
C LYS A 42 6.19 0.05 -4.12
N HIS A 43 5.49 -1.07 -4.15
CA HIS A 43 4.14 -1.16 -3.59
C HIS A 43 4.23 -1.56 -2.11
N LYS A 44 3.40 -0.94 -1.26
CA LYS A 44 3.20 -1.42 0.11
C LYS A 44 2.58 -2.82 0.05
N ARG A 45 3.14 -3.79 0.76
CA ARG A 45 2.53 -5.12 0.88
C ARG A 45 1.16 -4.97 1.53
N LYS A 46 0.14 -5.66 1.02
CA LYS A 46 -1.19 -5.67 1.65
C LYS A 46 -1.04 -6.17 3.10
N PHE A 47 -1.78 -5.55 4.02
CA PHE A 47 -1.89 -6.05 5.39
C PHE A 47 -2.53 -7.43 5.34
N LYS A 48 -1.96 -8.38 6.09
CA LYS A 48 -2.52 -9.72 6.25
C LYS A 48 -2.85 -9.86 7.73
N ALA A 49 -4.13 -10.02 8.05
CA ALA A 49 -4.55 -10.36 9.41
C ALA A 49 -3.90 -11.69 9.79
N THR A 50 -3.16 -11.70 10.88
CA THR A 50 -2.49 -12.90 11.42
C THR A 50 -3.39 -13.64 12.41
N THR A 51 -4.43 -12.98 12.89
CA THR A 51 -5.39 -13.51 13.86
C THR A 51 -6.70 -13.77 13.14
N ASP A 52 -7.13 -15.03 13.13
CA ASP A 52 -8.49 -15.37 12.73
C ASP A 52 -9.43 -14.92 13.84
N SER A 53 -10.16 -13.83 13.60
CA SER A 53 -11.14 -13.31 14.57
C SER A 53 -12.45 -14.08 14.55
N ASN A 54 -12.65 -14.99 13.58
CA ASN A 54 -13.86 -15.80 13.41
C ASN A 54 -13.59 -17.25 13.79
N HIS A 55 -13.14 -17.47 15.03
CA HIS A 55 -12.88 -18.79 15.56
C HIS A 55 -13.85 -19.15 16.69
N SER A 56 -14.14 -20.45 16.85
CA SER A 56 -14.99 -20.94 17.94
C SER A 56 -14.25 -21.15 19.27
N TYR A 57 -12.94 -20.89 19.33
CA TYR A 57 -12.17 -21.01 20.58
C TYR A 57 -12.64 -19.97 21.62
N PRO A 58 -12.59 -20.31 22.92
CA PRO A 58 -12.95 -19.39 23.97
C PRO A 58 -12.02 -18.17 23.94
N VAL A 59 -12.62 -16.98 23.92
CA VAL A 59 -11.89 -15.73 24.10
C VAL A 59 -11.27 -15.74 25.49
N CYS A 60 -9.96 -15.48 25.59
CA CYS A 60 -9.28 -15.40 26.86
C CYS A 60 -9.92 -14.35 27.76
N ARG A 61 -10.02 -14.64 29.06
CA ARG A 61 -10.58 -13.71 30.04
C ARG A 61 -9.75 -12.43 30.06
N ASN A 62 -10.42 -11.27 30.14
CA ASN A 62 -9.77 -9.97 30.25
C ASN A 62 -9.15 -9.80 31.65
N LEU A 63 -7.95 -10.33 31.85
CA LEU A 63 -7.22 -10.29 33.12
C LEU A 63 -6.91 -8.85 33.60
N LEU A 64 -6.85 -7.92 32.65
CA LEU A 64 -6.47 -6.53 32.90
C LEU A 64 -7.69 -5.64 33.20
N ASN A 65 -8.90 -6.21 33.13
CA ASN A 65 -10.18 -5.53 33.32
C ASN A 65 -10.32 -4.21 32.55
N ARG A 66 -9.74 -4.14 31.34
CA ARG A 66 -9.80 -2.93 30.49
C ARG A 66 -11.10 -2.85 29.71
N ASN A 67 -11.70 -1.67 29.61
CA ASN A 67 -12.84 -1.47 28.73
C ASN A 67 -12.37 -1.25 27.29
N PHE A 68 -12.56 -2.24 26.42
CA PHE A 68 -12.22 -2.15 24.99
C PHE A 68 -13.33 -1.53 24.13
N ASN A 69 -14.45 -1.13 24.74
CA ASN A 69 -15.56 -0.47 24.07
C ASN A 69 -16.01 0.77 24.88
N PRO A 70 -15.16 1.80 24.98
CA PRO A 70 -15.48 3.02 25.74
C PRO A 70 -16.56 3.84 25.02
N SER A 71 -17.39 4.54 25.81
CA SER A 71 -18.39 5.48 25.29
C SER A 71 -17.77 6.65 24.53
N ARG A 72 -16.54 7.04 24.88
CA ARG A 72 -15.83 8.18 24.28
C ARG A 72 -14.40 7.81 23.91
N LEU A 73 -13.88 8.46 22.87
CA LEU A 73 -12.46 8.38 22.49
C LEU A 73 -11.56 8.82 23.66
N ASN A 74 -10.50 8.04 23.90
CA ASN A 74 -9.48 8.27 24.93
C ASN A 74 -10.01 8.31 26.37
N GLU A 75 -11.03 7.50 26.67
CA GLU A 75 -11.52 7.24 28.03
C GLU A 75 -10.80 6.01 28.61
N ALA A 76 -10.48 6.03 29.91
CA ALA A 76 -9.70 5.00 30.60
C ALA A 76 -10.58 3.96 31.29
#